data_AF-A0AAV2Q5Z6-F1
#
_entry.id   AF-A0AAV2Q5Z6-F1
#
_cell.length_a   1.000
_cell.length_b   1.000
_cell.length_c   1.000
_cell.angle_alpha   90.00
_cell.angle_beta   90.00
_cell.angle_gamma   90.00
#
_symmetry.space_group_name_H-M   'P 1'
#
loop_
_entity.id
_entity.type
_entity.pdbx_description
1 polymer ?
#
loop_
_entity_poly.entity_id
_entity_poly.type
_entity_poly.pdbx_seq_one_letter_code
_entity_poly.pdbx_strand_id
1 'polypeptide(L)'
;MGPWLVRRNWTYFLFALLYALITTASTSHSGNVFNIFNYLLDPLDRKYGTFEESERVSMLNATREMFNFGYDNYMKYAYPKDELDPIHCVGRGRDHNNP
;
A
#
# COMPACT_ATOMS: atom_id res chain seq x y z
N MET A 1 -4.85 52.08 -45.46
CA MET A 1 -4.33 51.14 -44.45
C MET A 1 -5.08 49.82 -44.63
N GLY A 2 -4.41 48.77 -45.10
CA GLY A 2 -5.07 47.60 -45.70
C GLY A 2 -5.74 46.66 -44.68
N PRO A 3 -6.88 46.02 -45.00
CA PRO A 3 -7.57 45.02 -44.17
C PRO A 3 -6.82 43.68 -43.99
N TRP A 4 -5.54 43.62 -44.34
CA TRP A 4 -4.77 42.38 -44.46
C TRP A 4 -4.17 41.88 -43.12
N LEU A 5 -4.27 42.66 -42.04
CA LEU A 5 -3.65 42.32 -40.75
C LEU A 5 -4.54 41.44 -39.83
N VAL A 6 -5.85 41.32 -40.08
CA VAL A 6 -6.75 40.56 -39.19
C VAL A 6 -6.85 39.07 -39.57
N ARG A 7 -6.52 38.69 -40.81
CA ARG A 7 -6.62 37.29 -41.28
C ARG A 7 -5.41 36.41 -40.93
N ARG A 8 -4.30 37.01 -40.47
CA ARG A 8 -3.04 36.29 -40.24
C ARG A 8 -2.89 35.68 -38.84
N ASN A 9 -3.76 36.05 -37.89
CA ASN A 9 -3.69 35.54 -36.51
C ASN A 9 -4.42 34.20 -36.33
N TRP A 10 -5.43 33.90 -37.15
CA TRP A 10 -6.24 32.69 -36.95
C TRP A 10 -5.45 31.41 -37.24
N THR A 11 -4.50 31.44 -38.18
CA THR A 11 -3.62 30.30 -38.45
C THR A 11 -2.76 29.97 -37.24
N TYR A 12 -2.18 30.96 -36.56
CA TYR A 12 -1.40 30.73 -35.33
C TYR A 12 -2.26 30.21 -34.18
N PHE A 13 -3.50 30.68 -34.06
CA PHE A 13 -4.45 30.13 -33.08
C PHE A 13 -4.79 28.66 -33.37
N LEU A 14 -5.00 28.30 -34.64
CA LEU A 14 -5.26 26.91 -35.03
C LEU A 14 -4.03 26.00 -34.83
N PHE A 15 -2.82 26.48 -35.13
CA PHE A 15 -1.58 25.75 -34.87
C PHE A 15 -1.31 25.61 -33.36
N ALA A 16 -1.61 26.63 -32.55
CA ALA A 16 -1.49 26.56 -31.09
C ALA A 16 -2.50 25.58 -30.48
N LEU A 17 -3.74 25.56 -30.98
CA LEU A 17 -4.77 24.60 -30.58
C LEU A 17 -4.39 23.17 -30.98
N LEU A 18 -3.87 22.98 -32.19
CA LEU A 18 -3.38 21.67 -32.66
C LEU A 18 -2.19 21.18 -31.82
N TYR A 19 -1.23 22.06 -31.54
CA TYR A 19 -0.07 21.73 -30.69
C TYR A 19 -0.51 21.36 -29.26
N ALA A 20 -1.47 22.10 -28.68
CA ALA A 20 -2.05 21.78 -27.37
C ALA A 20 -2.84 20.46 -27.37
N LEU A 21 -3.49 20.10 -28.48
CA LEU A 21 -4.15 18.79 -28.64
C LEU A 21 -3.13 17.64 -28.77
N ILE A 22 -2.02 17.87 -29.48
CA ILE A 22 -0.96 16.86 -29.65
C ILE A 22 -0.20 16.62 -28.34
N THR A 23 0.08 17.66 -27.56
CA THR A 23 0.78 17.53 -26.27
C THR A 23 -0.09 16.87 -25.19
N THR A 24 -1.41 17.08 -25.19
CA THR A 24 -2.33 16.38 -24.27
C THR A 24 -2.60 14.93 -24.68
N ALA A 25 -2.48 14.58 -25.97
CA ALA A 25 -2.58 13.19 -26.43
C ALA A 25 -1.34 12.34 -26.10
N SER A 26 -0.18 12.96 -25.85
CA SER A 26 1.10 12.25 -25.72
C SER A 26 1.48 11.89 -24.28
N THR A 27 0.72 12.29 -23.26
CA THR A 27 0.93 11.78 -21.90
C THR A 27 0.25 10.43 -21.73
N SER A 28 0.75 9.41 -22.44
CA SER A 28 0.56 8.02 -22.02
C SER A 28 1.40 7.83 -20.76
N HIS A 29 0.78 7.98 -19.59
CA HIS A 29 1.40 7.59 -18.33
C HIS A 29 1.62 6.08 -18.41
N SER A 30 2.87 5.64 -18.63
CA SER A 30 3.26 4.24 -18.50
C SER A 30 3.18 3.87 -17.02
N GLY A 31 1.96 3.59 -16.55
CA GLY A 31 1.70 3.10 -15.21
C GLY A 31 2.10 1.64 -15.10
N ASN A 32 3.40 1.33 -15.19
CA ASN A 32 3.93 -0.02 -14.97
C ASN A 32 5.45 -0.01 -14.69
N VAL A 33 5.92 0.82 -13.75
CA VAL A 33 7.36 0.88 -13.46
C VAL A 33 7.82 -0.17 -12.44
N PHE A 34 6.95 -0.77 -11.63
CA PHE A 34 7.32 -1.92 -10.78
C PHE A 34 6.13 -2.85 -10.49
N ASN A 35 5.78 -3.70 -11.46
CA ASN A 35 4.77 -4.73 -11.24
C ASN A 35 5.45 -6.01 -10.68
N ILE A 36 5.91 -5.93 -9.43
CA ILE A 36 6.67 -6.98 -8.71
C ILE A 36 5.84 -8.27 -8.52
N PHE A 37 4.51 -8.20 -8.75
CA PHE A 37 3.58 -9.31 -8.57
C PHE A 37 3.14 -9.99 -9.89
N ASN A 38 3.76 -9.68 -11.03
CA ASN A 38 3.47 -10.35 -12.31
C ASN A 38 4.16 -11.72 -12.43
N TYR A 39 3.95 -12.60 -11.44
CA TYR A 39 4.21 -14.02 -11.62
C TYR A 39 2.94 -14.69 -12.17
N LEU A 40 3.12 -15.66 -13.06
CA LEU A 40 2.06 -16.61 -13.40
C LEU A 40 1.64 -17.30 -12.10
N LEU A 41 0.42 -17.03 -11.62
CA LEU A 41 -0.13 -17.66 -10.42
C LEU A 41 0.00 -19.17 -10.55
N ASP A 42 0.84 -19.77 -9.69
CA ASP A 42 0.94 -21.22 -9.57
C ASP A 42 -0.41 -21.78 -9.07
N PRO A 43 -0.75 -23.07 -9.29
CA PRO A 43 -2.00 -23.63 -8.78
C PRO A 43 -2.19 -23.45 -7.27
N LEU A 44 -1.12 -23.35 -6.49
CA LEU A 44 -1.20 -23.04 -5.05
C LEU A 44 -1.62 -21.59 -4.79
N ASP A 45 -1.04 -20.62 -5.50
CA ASP A 45 -1.40 -19.20 -5.36
C ASP A 45 -2.86 -18.96 -5.77
N ARG A 46 -3.33 -19.65 -6.81
CA ARG A 46 -4.74 -19.56 -7.22
C ARG A 46 -5.68 -20.15 -6.18
N LYS A 47 -5.24 -21.18 -5.45
CA LYS A 47 -6.05 -21.86 -4.44
C LYS A 47 -6.06 -21.13 -3.10
N TYR A 48 -4.95 -20.51 -2.71
CA TYR A 48 -4.74 -19.98 -1.35
C TYR A 48 -4.32 -18.51 -1.30
N GLY A 49 -4.04 -17.86 -2.44
CA GLY A 49 -3.61 -16.47 -2.50
C GLY A 49 -4.73 -15.44 -2.32
N THR A 50 -5.98 -15.90 -2.26
CA THR A 50 -7.15 -15.06 -2.00
C THR A 50 -7.97 -15.67 -0.88
N PHE A 51 -8.48 -14.82 0.01
CA PHE A 51 -9.42 -15.21 1.05
C PHE A 51 -10.81 -14.72 0.68
N GLU A 52 -11.86 -15.45 1.09
CA GLU A 52 -13.20 -14.88 1.08
C GLU A 52 -13.23 -13.67 2.03
N GLU A 53 -14.03 -12.66 1.71
CA GLU A 53 -14.11 -11.45 2.53
C GLU A 53 -14.57 -11.75 3.97
N SER A 54 -15.46 -12.73 4.14
CA SER A 54 -15.91 -13.21 5.45
C SER A 54 -14.77 -13.84 6.25
N GLU A 55 -13.93 -14.65 5.61
CA GLU A 55 -12.75 -15.28 6.20
C GLU A 55 -11.70 -14.24 6.59
N ARG A 56 -11.43 -13.26 5.72
CA ARG A 56 -10.53 -12.14 6.00
C ARG A 56 -10.96 -11.39 7.27
N VAL A 57 -12.25 -11.07 7.39
CA VAL A 57 -12.80 -10.38 8.57
C VAL A 57 -12.70 -11.25 9.82
N SER A 58 -13.01 -12.55 9.70
CA SER A 58 -12.86 -13.51 10.80
C SER A 58 -11.43 -13.57 11.32
N MET A 59 -10.43 -13.66 10.42
CA MET A 59 -9.02 -13.70 10.79
C MET A 59 -8.51 -12.40 11.40
N LEU A 60 -9.00 -11.25 10.96
CA LEU A 60 -8.71 -9.98 11.62
C LEU A 60 -9.24 -9.93 13.05
N ASN A 61 -10.45 -10.46 13.27
CA ASN A 61 -11.03 -10.50 14.62
C ASN A 61 -10.24 -11.46 15.52
N ALA A 62 -9.93 -12.67 15.04
CA ALA A 62 -9.12 -13.63 15.80
C ALA A 62 -7.72 -13.07 16.14
N THR A 63 -7.08 -12.38 15.19
CA THR A 63 -5.78 -11.73 15.42
C THR A 63 -5.88 -10.64 16.50
N ARG A 64 -6.95 -9.84 16.48
CA ARG A 64 -7.21 -8.82 17.51
C ARG A 64 -7.39 -9.47 18.89
N GLU A 65 -8.13 -10.56 18.98
CA GLU A 65 -8.33 -11.30 20.22
C GLU A 65 -7.01 -11.87 20.77
N MET A 66 -6.19 -12.47 19.92
CA MET A 66 -4.87 -12.97 20.29
C MET A 66 -3.96 -11.85 20.82
N PHE A 67 -3.96 -10.69 20.17
CA PHE A 67 -3.19 -9.53 20.60
C PHE A 67 -3.66 -9.02 21.97
N ASN A 68 -4.97 -8.82 22.14
CA ASN A 68 -5.54 -8.37 23.40
C ASN A 68 -5.22 -9.35 24.54
N PHE A 69 -5.35 -10.66 24.29
CA PHE A 69 -4.99 -11.68 25.27
C PHE A 69 -3.52 -11.57 25.68
N GLY A 70 -2.59 -11.46 24.72
CA GLY A 70 -1.18 -11.29 25.02
C GLY A 70 -0.89 -10.00 25.80
N TYR A 71 -1.49 -8.88 25.38
CA TYR A 71 -1.33 -7.58 26.01
C TYR A 71 -1.85 -7.56 27.45
N ASP A 72 -3.05 -8.07 27.70
CA ASP A 72 -3.65 -8.11 29.04
C ASP A 72 -2.82 -8.95 30.00
N ASN A 73 -2.27 -10.09 29.54
CA ASN A 73 -1.36 -10.91 30.33
C ASN A 73 -0.03 -10.21 30.60
N TYR A 74 0.52 -9.48 29.62
CA TYR A 74 1.71 -8.66 29.85
C TYR A 74 1.45 -7.60 30.92
N MET A 75 0.34 -6.87 30.82
CA MET A 75 -0.02 -5.83 31.78
C MET A 75 -0.23 -6.39 33.18
N LYS A 76 -0.78 -7.60 33.29
CA LYS A 76 -1.04 -8.26 34.57
C LYS A 76 0.21 -8.87 35.21
N TYR A 77 1.09 -9.49 34.43
CA TYR A 77 2.15 -10.35 34.96
C TYR A 77 3.58 -9.86 34.72
N ALA A 78 3.78 -8.98 33.73
CA ALA A 78 5.10 -8.56 33.29
C ALA A 78 5.37 -7.07 33.46
N TYR A 79 4.37 -6.19 33.40
CA TYR A 79 4.59 -4.75 33.56
C TYR A 79 5.27 -4.42 34.92
N PRO A 80 6.31 -3.56 34.96
CA PRO A 80 6.89 -2.74 33.89
C PRO A 80 8.15 -3.36 33.23
N LYS A 81 8.31 -4.68 33.27
CA LYS A 81 9.46 -5.37 32.68
C LYS A 81 9.37 -5.40 31.16
N ASP A 82 10.50 -5.69 30.53
CA ASP A 82 10.67 -5.65 29.08
C ASP A 82 9.77 -6.69 28.38
N GLU A 83 9.81 -7.94 28.86
CA GLU A 83 9.13 -9.08 28.22
C GLU A 83 8.28 -9.88 29.22
N LEU A 84 7.25 -10.55 28.71
CA LEU A 84 6.48 -11.55 29.47
C LEU A 84 7.07 -12.95 29.24
N ASP A 85 7.28 -13.71 30.31
CA ASP A 85 7.43 -15.17 30.27
C ASP A 85 6.05 -15.82 30.43
N PRO A 86 5.41 -16.29 29.34
CA PRO A 86 4.05 -16.82 29.43
C PRO A 86 3.98 -18.20 30.10
N ILE A 87 5.11 -18.93 30.24
CA ILE A 87 5.13 -20.25 30.88
C ILE A 87 5.10 -20.08 32.40
N HIS A 88 5.87 -19.11 32.90
CA HIS A 88 6.00 -18.86 34.33
C HIS A 88 5.10 -17.71 34.84
N CYS A 89 4.38 -17.02 33.95
CA CYS A 89 3.53 -15.87 34.24
C CYS A 89 4.26 -14.77 35.02
N VAL A 90 5.47 -14.41 34.58
CA VAL A 90 6.29 -13.36 35.19
C VAL A 90 6.99 -12.50 34.14
N GLY A 91 7.29 -11.26 34.48
CA GLY A 91 8.12 -10.40 33.64
C GLY A 91 9.60 -10.79 33.64
N ARG A 92 10.22 -10.79 32.45
CA ARG A 92 11.67 -10.91 32.23
C ARG A 92 12.24 -9.58 31.80
N GLY A 93 13.42 -9.25 32.33
CA GLY A 93 14.21 -8.13 31.83
C GLY A 93 15.17 -8.61 30.75
N ARG A 94 15.81 -7.65 30.07
CA ARG A 94 16.87 -7.90 29.09
C ARG A 94 17.91 -8.88 29.63
N ASP A 95 18.28 -9.89 28.84
CA ASP A 95 19.38 -10.77 29.20
C ASP A 95 20.70 -9.99 29.13
N HIS A 96 21.34 -9.82 30.28
CA HIS A 96 22.61 -9.09 30.40
C HIS A 96 23.83 -10.00 30.24
N ASN A 97 23.65 -11.32 30.35
CA ASN A 97 24.76 -12.26 30.45
C ASN A 97 25.10 -12.90 29.10
N ASN A 98 24.22 -12.80 28.11
CA ASN A 98 24.45 -13.23 26.73
C ASN A 98 23.85 -12.22 25.72
N PRO A 99 24.55 -11.09 25.51
CA PRO A 99 24.07 -10.00 24.66
C PRO A 99 24.03 -10.35 23.17
#